data_AF-A0A937Q4X1-F1
#
_entry.id   AF-A0A937Q4X1-F1
#
_cell.length_a   1.000
_cell.length_b   1.000
_cell.length_c   1.000
_cell.angle_alpha   90.00
_cell.angle_beta   90.00
_cell.angle_gamma   90.00
#
_symmetry.space_group_name_H-M   'P 1'
#
loop_
_entity.id
_entity.type
_entity.pdbx_description
1 polymer ?
#
loop_
_entity_poly.entity_id
_entity_poly.type
_entity_poly.pdbx_seq_one_letter_code
_entity_poly.pdbx_strand_id
1 'polypeptide(L)'
;MMKKTITICVVVAILICIGSPAKADIAGAGLAYHIQGGVLTNSPDYDWWYGCSPTSAGMIMGYYDRNGYGGYSYDNLVPGGVAELSSFGNPGAIANQAIASTGHIADFYAGGYGASGDDVAPPHHSFDSLADFMGTSQDALSLSNGATRFWYFTSGNPLYAHQMPGFGLADNSGMYGLWEYEQYAGYGYGPLTDQMIYNQYILGYKSPTVGFSWDDYKAEIDAGRPVMIHVVGHSMFGYGYDDQTNEVILHETWYEGEDRMVWGTSFAGMPHSGVTVFEPTIVPVPAAVLLGILGLSAVGVKLRKFA
;
A
#
# COMPACT_ATOMS: atom_id res chain seq x y z
N MET A 1 47.14 20.56 -61.23
CA MET A 1 47.26 21.38 -60.01
C MET A 1 45.88 21.50 -59.37
N MET A 2 45.56 20.61 -58.42
CA MET A 2 44.43 20.72 -57.48
C MET A 2 44.63 19.62 -56.43
N LYS A 3 44.95 20.01 -55.20
CA LYS A 3 45.14 19.12 -54.05
C LYS A 3 43.75 18.67 -53.57
N LYS A 4 43.50 17.37 -53.48
CA LYS A 4 42.37 16.81 -52.72
C LYS A 4 42.92 16.19 -51.45
N THR A 5 42.58 16.83 -50.33
CA THR A 5 42.93 16.44 -48.97
C THR A 5 42.18 15.16 -48.61
N ILE A 6 42.92 14.12 -48.22
CA ILE A 6 42.37 12.87 -47.70
C ILE A 6 42.19 13.05 -46.19
N THR A 7 40.95 13.02 -45.71
CA THR A 7 40.63 13.00 -44.29
C THR A 7 40.72 11.56 -43.78
N ILE A 8 41.70 11.29 -42.92
CA ILE A 8 41.84 10.02 -42.21
C ILE A 8 40.96 10.10 -40.95
N CYS A 9 39.86 9.34 -40.92
CA CYS A 9 39.09 9.11 -39.70
C CYS A 9 39.86 8.13 -38.81
N VAL A 10 40.52 8.67 -37.77
CA VAL A 10 41.09 7.86 -36.69
C VAL A 10 39.94 7.37 -35.82
N VAL A 11 39.62 6.09 -35.90
CA VAL A 11 38.74 5.42 -34.94
C VAL A 11 39.56 5.24 -33.65
N VAL A 12 39.36 6.13 -32.69
CA VAL A 12 39.87 5.94 -31.33
C VAL A 12 38.93 4.96 -30.64
N ALA A 13 39.33 3.68 -30.59
CA ALA A 13 38.71 2.70 -29.69
C ALA A 13 39.08 3.08 -28.25
N ILE A 14 38.19 3.81 -27.58
CA ILE A 14 38.29 4.01 -26.13
C ILE A 14 37.84 2.69 -25.48
N LEU A 15 38.81 1.90 -25.05
CA LEU A 15 38.58 0.82 -24.09
C LEU A 15 38.08 1.48 -22.80
N ILE A 16 36.77 1.52 -22.60
CA ILE A 16 36.19 1.83 -21.29
C ILE A 16 36.41 0.58 -20.45
N CYS A 17 37.50 0.56 -19.70
CA CYS A 17 37.58 -0.29 -18.53
C CYS A 17 36.42 0.15 -17.63
N ILE A 18 35.35 -0.64 -17.61
CA ILE A 18 34.25 -0.50 -16.68
C ILE A 18 34.82 -0.90 -15.32
N GLY A 19 35.55 0.00 -14.70
CA GLY A 19 35.72 -0.03 -13.25
C GLY A 19 34.33 0.16 -12.69
N SER A 20 33.84 -0.85 -11.97
CA SER A 20 32.60 -0.78 -11.21
C SER A 20 32.55 0.57 -10.51
N PRO A 21 31.49 1.38 -10.65
CA PRO A 21 31.37 2.57 -9.86
C PRO A 21 31.39 2.11 -8.40
N ALA A 22 32.45 2.48 -7.69
CA ALA A 22 32.48 2.36 -6.24
C ALA A 22 31.21 3.05 -5.73
N LYS A 23 30.41 2.29 -4.97
CA LYS A 23 29.28 2.80 -4.21
C LYS A 23 29.78 4.03 -3.45
N ALA A 24 29.38 5.21 -3.90
CA ALA A 24 29.42 6.38 -3.07
C ALA A 24 28.27 6.20 -2.08
N ASP A 25 28.57 5.55 -0.95
CA ASP A 25 27.70 5.53 0.21
C ASP A 25 27.59 6.96 0.73
N ILE A 26 26.60 7.70 0.23
CA ILE A 26 26.00 8.77 1.02
C ILE A 26 25.14 8.05 2.06
N ALA A 27 25.72 7.87 3.23
CA ALA A 27 25.03 7.41 4.42
C ALA A 27 23.95 8.43 4.82
N GLY A 28 22.77 8.34 4.19
CA GLY A 28 21.51 8.50 4.89
C GLY A 28 21.11 7.11 5.37
N ALA A 29 20.70 6.96 6.62
CA ALA A 29 20.17 5.70 7.13
C ALA A 29 19.10 5.20 6.16
N GLY A 30 19.38 4.11 5.44
CA GLY A 30 18.39 3.49 4.57
C GLY A 30 17.21 3.08 5.42
N LEU A 31 16.03 3.61 5.13
CA LEU A 31 14.77 3.21 5.74
C LEU A 31 14.62 1.71 5.54
N ALA A 32 14.81 0.97 6.63
CA ALA A 32 14.67 -0.46 6.71
C ALA A 32 13.51 -0.71 7.65
N TYR A 33 12.54 -1.53 7.22
CA TYR A 33 11.59 -2.09 8.16
C TYR A 33 12.36 -2.88 9.23
N HIS A 34 11.88 -2.85 10.46
CA HIS A 34 12.49 -3.57 11.56
C HIS A 34 11.51 -4.61 12.10
N ILE A 35 11.98 -5.85 12.15
CA ILE A 35 11.26 -6.96 12.78
C ILE A 35 11.94 -7.24 14.11
N GLN A 36 11.14 -7.26 15.17
CA GLN A 36 11.59 -7.68 16.50
C GLN A 36 10.71 -8.84 16.97
N GLY A 37 11.27 -10.05 16.97
CA GLY A 37 10.57 -11.24 17.47
C GLY A 37 9.32 -11.60 16.67
N GLY A 38 9.32 -11.41 15.34
CA GLY A 38 8.15 -11.66 14.50
C GLY A 38 7.14 -10.50 14.48
N VAL A 39 7.52 -9.32 14.97
CA VAL A 39 6.66 -8.13 15.02
C VAL A 39 7.28 -6.99 14.23
N LEU A 40 6.50 -6.38 13.33
CA LEU A 40 6.87 -5.13 12.65
C LEU A 40 6.83 -3.97 13.66
N THR A 41 7.97 -3.31 13.87
CA THR A 41 8.02 -2.15 14.77
C THR A 41 7.43 -0.91 14.11
N ASN A 42 7.01 0.06 14.92
CA ASN A 42 6.36 1.29 14.46
C ASN A 42 5.08 1.03 13.65
N SER A 43 4.37 -0.04 14.02
CA SER A 43 3.06 -0.41 13.50
C SER A 43 2.00 0.53 14.11
N PRO A 44 1.27 1.31 13.29
CA PRO A 44 0.27 2.26 13.79
C PRO A 44 -0.95 1.57 14.39
N ASP A 45 -1.62 2.25 15.32
CA ASP A 45 -2.83 1.81 16.01
C ASP A 45 -3.91 2.91 15.92
N TYR A 46 -4.85 2.76 15.00
CA TYR A 46 -5.80 3.83 14.67
C TYR A 46 -7.20 3.55 15.20
N ASP A 47 -7.77 4.57 15.86
CA ASP A 47 -9.17 4.61 16.27
C ASP A 47 -10.06 4.53 15.03
N TRP A 48 -11.20 3.86 15.17
CA TRP A 48 -12.15 3.68 14.09
C TRP A 48 -12.52 5.03 13.48
N TRP A 49 -12.31 5.14 12.16
CA TRP A 49 -12.59 6.37 11.42
C TRP A 49 -13.44 6.06 10.19
N TYR A 50 -14.76 6.18 10.35
CA TYR A 50 -15.76 6.06 9.28
C TYR A 50 -15.81 4.70 8.55
N GLY A 51 -15.10 3.69 9.04
CA GLY A 51 -15.18 2.30 8.59
C GLY A 51 -13.97 1.49 9.05
N CYS A 52 -14.17 0.24 9.48
CA CYS A 52 -13.06 -0.60 9.95
C CYS A 52 -12.05 -0.92 8.83
N SER A 53 -12.56 -1.07 7.60
CA SER A 53 -11.75 -1.40 6.43
C SER A 53 -10.86 -0.24 5.97
N PRO A 54 -11.36 0.98 5.72
CA PRO A 54 -10.46 2.09 5.41
C PRO A 54 -9.55 2.46 6.58
N THR A 55 -9.97 2.25 7.84
CA THR A 55 -9.10 2.48 9.01
C THR A 55 -7.92 1.49 9.05
N SER A 56 -8.18 0.19 8.87
CA SER A 56 -7.13 -0.83 8.80
C SER A 56 -6.21 -0.66 7.59
N ALA A 57 -6.76 -0.24 6.45
CA ALA A 57 -5.98 0.19 5.29
C ALA A 57 -5.10 1.40 5.63
N GLY A 58 -5.63 2.36 6.37
CA GLY A 58 -4.89 3.52 6.88
C GLY A 58 -3.69 3.12 7.73
N MET A 59 -3.83 2.11 8.60
CA MET A 59 -2.70 1.59 9.38
C MET A 59 -1.61 0.98 8.49
N ILE A 60 -1.98 0.28 7.40
CA ILE A 60 -1.03 -0.20 6.38
C ILE A 60 -0.34 0.97 5.69
N MET A 61 -1.09 1.99 5.25
CA MET A 61 -0.52 3.19 4.62
C MET A 61 0.44 3.92 5.56
N GLY A 62 0.04 4.13 6.81
CA GLY A 62 0.86 4.78 7.83
C GLY A 62 2.10 3.98 8.20
N TYR A 63 2.03 2.64 8.14
CA TYR A 63 3.19 1.78 8.32
C TYR A 63 4.24 2.02 7.22
N TYR A 64 3.82 1.99 5.94
CA TYR A 64 4.74 2.20 4.82
C TYR A 64 5.24 3.64 4.71
N ASP A 65 4.37 4.62 4.97
CA ASP A 65 4.72 6.04 5.07
C ASP A 65 5.88 6.27 6.05
N ARG A 66 5.81 5.62 7.22
CA ARG A 66 6.82 5.77 8.26
C ARG A 66 8.09 4.97 8.01
N ASN A 67 7.97 3.72 7.59
CA ASN A 67 9.07 2.76 7.61
C ASN A 67 9.74 2.59 6.24
N GLY A 68 9.07 3.03 5.17
CA GLY A 68 9.45 2.67 3.81
C GLY A 68 9.28 1.16 3.55
N TYR A 69 9.60 0.74 2.34
CA TYR A 69 9.65 -0.68 1.96
C TYR A 69 10.54 -0.87 0.72
N GLY A 70 11.25 -2.00 0.63
CA GLY A 70 12.13 -2.29 -0.51
C GLY A 70 13.28 -1.29 -0.71
N GLY A 71 13.67 -0.54 0.33
CA GLY A 71 14.69 0.51 0.25
C GLY A 71 14.19 1.86 -0.28
N TYR A 72 12.87 2.04 -0.40
CA TYR A 72 12.23 3.27 -0.84
C TYR A 72 11.30 3.85 0.24
N SER A 73 11.16 5.17 0.21
CA SER A 73 10.19 5.94 1.00
C SER A 73 8.81 5.95 0.35
N TYR A 74 7.76 6.00 1.18
CA TYR A 74 6.36 6.08 0.73
C TYR A 74 5.59 7.23 1.41
N ASP A 75 6.29 8.35 1.67
CA ASP A 75 5.85 9.51 2.46
C ASP A 75 4.61 10.28 1.93
N ASN A 76 4.02 9.80 0.82
CA ASN A 76 2.79 10.35 0.24
C ASN A 76 1.57 9.45 0.46
N LEU A 77 1.75 8.27 1.07
CA LEU A 77 0.65 7.38 1.43
C LEU A 77 -0.18 7.96 2.59
N VAL A 78 0.41 8.84 3.42
CA VAL A 78 -0.34 9.65 4.39
C VAL A 78 0.04 11.12 4.21
N PRO A 79 -0.68 11.88 3.37
CA PRO A 79 -0.34 13.27 3.08
C PRO A 79 -0.38 14.18 4.33
N GLY A 80 0.55 15.12 4.43
CA GLY A 80 0.56 16.16 5.47
C GLY A 80 1.65 16.00 6.53
N GLY A 81 2.46 14.95 6.47
CA GLY A 81 3.57 14.71 7.39
C GLY A 81 3.83 13.23 7.57
N VAL A 82 4.69 12.87 8.52
CA VAL A 82 4.87 11.47 8.91
C VAL A 82 3.61 10.99 9.63
N ALA A 83 2.96 9.94 9.12
CA ALA A 83 1.73 9.36 9.68
C ALA A 83 1.84 9.13 11.19
N GLU A 84 0.83 9.44 11.99
CA GLU A 84 0.88 9.21 13.45
C GLU A 84 1.02 7.72 13.80
N LEU A 85 1.55 7.39 14.99
CA LEU A 85 1.51 6.00 15.51
C LEU A 85 0.16 5.66 16.14
N SER A 86 -0.62 6.67 16.58
CA SER A 86 -1.96 6.47 17.11
C SER A 86 -2.85 7.66 16.76
N SER A 87 -4.13 7.39 16.49
CA SER A 87 -5.17 8.41 16.29
C SER A 87 -6.18 8.46 17.45
N PHE A 88 -6.04 7.60 18.47
CA PHE A 88 -6.94 7.56 19.61
C PHE A 88 -6.97 8.89 20.37
N GLY A 89 -8.19 9.40 20.57
CA GLY A 89 -8.40 10.71 21.19
C GLY A 89 -7.92 11.90 20.37
N ASN A 90 -7.51 11.70 19.11
CA ASN A 90 -7.03 12.73 18.20
C ASN A 90 -7.82 12.73 16.87
N PRO A 91 -9.01 13.35 16.82
CA PRO A 91 -9.77 13.46 15.57
C PRO A 91 -9.06 14.31 14.49
N GLY A 92 -8.03 15.08 14.86
CA GLY A 92 -7.23 15.90 13.94
C GLY A 92 -5.99 15.21 13.38
N ALA A 93 -5.83 13.90 13.59
CA ALA A 93 -4.71 13.14 13.03
C ALA A 93 -4.68 13.25 11.50
N ILE A 94 -3.49 13.40 10.90
CA ILE A 94 -3.36 13.42 9.43
C ILE A 94 -3.76 12.08 8.82
N ALA A 95 -3.52 10.98 9.53
CA ALA A 95 -3.99 9.65 9.15
C ALA A 95 -5.51 9.61 8.94
N ASN A 96 -6.29 10.34 9.75
CA ASN A 96 -7.75 10.36 9.63
C ASN A 96 -8.20 11.01 8.31
N GLN A 97 -7.50 12.04 7.82
CA GLN A 97 -7.82 12.63 6.51
C GLN A 97 -7.48 11.68 5.35
N ALA A 98 -6.42 10.87 5.49
CA ALA A 98 -6.09 9.83 4.53
C ALA A 98 -7.09 8.65 4.56
N ILE A 99 -7.62 8.31 5.74
CA ILE A 99 -8.61 7.24 5.94
C ILE A 99 -9.98 7.63 5.37
N ALA A 100 -10.56 8.73 5.85
CA ALA A 100 -11.83 9.26 5.37
C ALA A 100 -11.78 10.79 5.49
N SER A 101 -11.71 11.45 4.33
CA SER A 101 -11.57 12.90 4.29
C SER A 101 -12.83 13.60 4.78
N THR A 102 -12.69 14.89 5.08
CA THR A 102 -13.86 15.73 5.37
C THR A 102 -14.86 15.73 4.20
N GLY A 103 -14.38 15.59 2.96
CA GLY A 103 -15.22 15.46 1.77
C GLY A 103 -16.02 14.16 1.78
N HIS A 104 -15.36 13.02 2.03
CA HIS A 104 -16.00 11.71 2.15
C HIS A 104 -17.14 11.73 3.17
N ILE A 105 -16.85 12.25 4.37
CA ILE A 105 -17.81 12.31 5.48
C ILE A 105 -19.02 13.18 5.11
N ALA A 106 -18.77 14.32 4.46
CA ALA A 106 -19.82 15.24 4.05
C ALA A 106 -20.74 14.64 2.96
N ASP A 107 -20.18 13.82 2.07
CA ASP A 107 -20.91 13.28 0.94
C ASP A 107 -21.64 11.96 1.25
N PHE A 108 -21.05 11.09 2.09
CA PHE A 108 -21.45 9.68 2.22
C PHE A 108 -21.68 9.20 3.67
N TYR A 109 -21.80 10.08 4.68
CA TYR A 109 -21.89 9.64 6.08
C TYR A 109 -22.81 10.49 6.98
N ALA A 110 -23.90 11.05 6.48
CA ALA A 110 -24.74 11.96 7.27
C ALA A 110 -25.53 11.24 8.40
N GLY A 111 -25.96 10.01 8.16
CA GLY A 111 -26.86 9.22 9.03
C GLY A 111 -26.18 8.46 10.16
N GLY A 112 -24.84 8.46 10.21
CA GLY A 112 -24.07 7.70 11.19
C GLY A 112 -23.98 6.19 10.87
N TYR A 113 -23.29 5.42 11.72
CA TYR A 113 -22.97 4.02 11.46
C TYR A 113 -24.20 3.15 11.18
N GLY A 114 -24.14 2.40 10.07
CA GLY A 114 -25.19 1.50 9.61
C GLY A 114 -26.37 2.18 8.92
N ALA A 115 -26.39 3.50 8.78
CA ALA A 115 -27.39 4.19 7.97
C ALA A 115 -27.19 3.91 6.47
N SER A 116 -28.23 4.16 5.68
CA SER A 116 -28.22 4.07 4.22
C SER A 116 -29.29 5.00 3.65
N GLY A 117 -29.13 5.39 2.39
CA GLY A 117 -29.98 6.36 1.71
C GLY A 117 -29.71 7.81 2.16
N ASP A 118 -28.51 8.08 2.66
CA ASP A 118 -28.07 9.36 3.21
C ASP A 118 -26.94 10.03 2.42
N ASP A 119 -26.50 9.43 1.31
CA ASP A 119 -25.63 10.08 0.33
C ASP A 119 -26.23 11.42 -0.15
N VAL A 120 -25.39 12.45 -0.22
CA VAL A 120 -25.78 13.73 -0.81
C VAL A 120 -25.93 13.61 -2.33
N ALA A 121 -26.81 14.43 -2.92
CA ALA A 121 -26.94 14.47 -4.37
C ALA A 121 -25.66 15.04 -5.04
N PRO A 122 -25.24 14.51 -6.20
CA PRO A 122 -24.04 14.96 -6.89
C PRO A 122 -24.13 16.43 -7.35
N PRO A 123 -22.99 17.09 -7.62
CA PRO A 123 -21.64 16.53 -7.66
C PRO A 123 -21.03 16.28 -6.28
N HIS A 124 -20.39 15.12 -6.14
CA HIS A 124 -19.53 14.78 -4.99
C HIS A 124 -18.16 15.46 -5.11
N HIS A 125 -17.42 15.53 -4.01
CA HIS A 125 -16.02 15.92 -4.02
C HIS A 125 -15.18 14.95 -4.87
N SER A 126 -13.98 15.39 -5.25
CA SER A 126 -13.02 14.49 -5.91
C SER A 126 -12.43 13.55 -4.88
N PHE A 127 -12.40 12.25 -5.18
CA PHE A 127 -11.88 11.23 -4.27
C PHE A 127 -10.45 11.57 -3.85
N ASP A 128 -10.24 11.64 -2.54
CA ASP A 128 -8.96 12.04 -1.94
C ASP A 128 -8.60 11.23 -0.67
N SER A 129 -9.43 10.27 -0.29
CA SER A 129 -9.21 9.38 0.87
C SER A 129 -9.46 7.91 0.56
N LEU A 130 -8.89 7.02 1.38
CA LEU A 130 -9.06 5.57 1.28
C LEU A 130 -10.54 5.17 1.23
N ALA A 131 -11.39 5.75 2.08
CA ALA A 131 -12.81 5.46 2.11
C ALA A 131 -13.51 5.79 0.79
N ASP A 132 -13.06 6.81 0.04
CA ASP A 132 -13.58 7.10 -1.30
C ASP A 132 -13.24 6.01 -2.30
N PHE A 133 -11.95 5.71 -2.46
CA PHE A 133 -11.49 4.72 -3.44
C PHE A 133 -11.97 3.31 -3.09
N MET A 134 -12.06 2.98 -1.80
CA MET A 134 -12.55 1.69 -1.33
C MET A 134 -14.08 1.55 -1.44
N GLY A 135 -14.80 2.62 -1.78
CA GLY A 135 -16.25 2.65 -1.89
C GLY A 135 -16.97 2.59 -0.55
N THR A 136 -16.29 2.92 0.56
CA THR A 136 -16.85 2.82 1.90
C THR A 136 -18.07 3.73 2.05
N SER A 137 -19.15 3.24 2.67
CA SER A 137 -20.38 4.02 2.94
C SER A 137 -21.18 4.51 1.73
N GLN A 138 -20.77 4.21 0.49
CA GLN A 138 -21.45 4.73 -0.69
C GLN A 138 -22.74 3.95 -1.00
N ASP A 139 -23.89 4.61 -0.91
CA ASP A 139 -25.20 4.03 -1.21
C ASP A 139 -25.32 3.56 -2.66
N ALA A 140 -24.65 4.25 -3.59
CA ALA A 140 -24.58 3.85 -4.99
C ALA A 140 -24.03 2.43 -5.20
N LEU A 141 -23.23 1.93 -4.25
CA LEU A 141 -22.67 0.57 -4.21
C LEU A 141 -23.49 -0.38 -3.32
N SER A 142 -24.60 0.11 -2.76
CA SER A 142 -25.41 -0.57 -1.74
C SER A 142 -24.58 -0.91 -0.50
N LEU A 143 -23.80 0.06 -0.02
CA LEU A 143 -22.98 -0.05 1.17
C LEU A 143 -23.46 0.96 2.19
N SER A 144 -24.00 0.48 3.30
CA SER A 144 -24.36 1.31 4.44
C SER A 144 -23.13 2.02 5.03
N ASN A 145 -23.34 3.11 5.75
CA ASN A 145 -22.32 3.84 6.48
C ASN A 145 -21.39 2.92 7.30
N GLY A 146 -20.11 2.91 6.92
CA GLY A 146 -19.03 2.13 7.51
C GLY A 146 -18.76 0.79 6.85
N ALA A 147 -19.58 0.39 5.87
CA ALA A 147 -19.43 -0.87 5.14
C ALA A 147 -18.49 -0.71 3.95
N THR A 148 -17.73 -1.76 3.65
CA THR A 148 -16.82 -1.85 2.49
C THR A 148 -16.92 -3.27 1.93
N ARG A 149 -16.86 -3.41 0.60
CA ARG A 149 -17.00 -4.71 -0.06
C ARG A 149 -15.64 -5.28 -0.49
N PHE A 150 -15.43 -6.57 -0.23
CA PHE A 150 -14.27 -7.31 -0.73
C PHE A 150 -14.74 -8.52 -1.52
N TRP A 151 -14.06 -8.80 -2.63
CA TRP A 151 -14.32 -9.95 -3.49
C TRP A 151 -13.20 -10.96 -3.39
N TYR A 152 -13.54 -12.24 -3.57
CA TYR A 152 -12.63 -13.37 -3.44
C TYR A 152 -13.05 -14.47 -4.41
N PHE A 153 -12.10 -15.29 -4.88
CA PHE A 153 -12.46 -16.55 -5.52
C PHE A 153 -12.85 -17.59 -4.46
N THR A 154 -14.03 -18.19 -4.59
CA THR A 154 -14.48 -19.29 -3.72
C THR A 154 -13.58 -20.52 -3.79
N SER A 155 -12.79 -20.65 -4.86
CA SER A 155 -11.75 -21.67 -5.01
C SER A 155 -10.59 -21.57 -4.00
N GLY A 156 -10.43 -20.42 -3.32
CA GLY A 156 -9.29 -20.14 -2.45
C GLY A 156 -8.05 -19.58 -3.17
N ASN A 157 -8.06 -19.51 -4.51
CA ASN A 157 -7.01 -18.83 -5.27
C ASN A 157 -7.00 -17.32 -4.99
N PRO A 158 -5.84 -16.64 -5.10
CA PRO A 158 -5.77 -15.19 -4.99
C PRO A 158 -6.57 -14.52 -6.12
N LEU A 159 -7.29 -13.46 -5.77
CA LEU A 159 -7.94 -12.54 -6.69
C LEU A 159 -7.16 -11.22 -6.69
N TYR A 160 -6.49 -10.93 -7.79
CA TYR A 160 -5.61 -9.76 -7.93
C TYR A 160 -6.38 -8.53 -8.44
N ALA A 161 -5.89 -7.34 -8.09
CA ALA A 161 -6.45 -6.06 -8.52
C ALA A 161 -6.62 -5.96 -10.06
N HIS A 162 -5.64 -6.42 -10.84
CA HIS A 162 -5.69 -6.38 -12.31
C HIS A 162 -6.86 -7.13 -12.94
N GLN A 163 -7.42 -8.11 -12.23
CA GLN A 163 -8.51 -8.94 -12.74
C GLN A 163 -9.88 -8.25 -12.56
N MET A 164 -9.98 -7.27 -11.66
CA MET A 164 -11.25 -6.67 -11.25
C MET A 164 -12.00 -5.95 -12.37
N PRO A 165 -11.34 -5.16 -13.25
CA PRO A 165 -12.03 -4.56 -14.40
C PRO A 165 -12.62 -5.60 -15.34
N GLY A 166 -11.93 -6.74 -15.53
CA GLY A 166 -12.40 -7.85 -16.36
C GLY A 166 -13.69 -8.51 -15.83
N PHE A 167 -13.95 -8.37 -14.53
CA PHE A 167 -15.17 -8.84 -13.88
C PHE A 167 -16.24 -7.74 -13.70
N GLY A 168 -15.93 -6.48 -14.05
CA GLY A 168 -16.81 -5.34 -13.78
C GLY A 168 -16.97 -5.04 -12.28
N LEU A 169 -15.92 -5.33 -11.49
CA LEU A 169 -15.93 -5.18 -10.03
C LEU A 169 -14.97 -4.10 -9.51
N ALA A 170 -14.31 -3.36 -10.42
CA ALA A 170 -13.36 -2.29 -10.11
C ALA A 170 -13.96 -1.26 -9.13
N ASP A 171 -15.06 -0.63 -9.52
CA ASP A 171 -15.74 0.42 -8.74
C ASP A 171 -16.50 -0.12 -7.51
N ASN A 172 -16.33 -1.39 -7.13
CA ASN A 172 -17.08 -2.04 -6.06
C ASN A 172 -16.19 -2.99 -5.25
N SER A 173 -14.94 -2.61 -5.01
CA SER A 173 -14.02 -3.42 -4.21
C SER A 173 -13.04 -2.58 -3.42
N GLY A 174 -13.02 -2.75 -2.10
CA GLY A 174 -12.03 -2.15 -1.22
C GLY A 174 -10.59 -2.49 -1.61
N MET A 175 -10.33 -3.71 -2.08
CA MET A 175 -9.00 -4.10 -2.55
C MET A 175 -8.60 -3.40 -3.85
N TYR A 176 -9.54 -3.15 -4.77
CA TYR A 176 -9.23 -2.39 -5.97
C TYR A 176 -9.04 -0.90 -5.64
N GLY A 177 -9.85 -0.38 -4.70
CA GLY A 177 -9.69 0.95 -4.15
C GLY A 177 -8.32 1.20 -3.51
N LEU A 178 -7.71 0.21 -2.86
CA LEU A 178 -6.33 0.31 -2.37
C LEU A 178 -5.32 0.56 -3.51
N TRP A 179 -5.50 -0.11 -4.64
CA TRP A 179 -4.66 0.10 -5.83
C TRP A 179 -4.90 1.48 -6.47
N GLU A 180 -6.14 1.95 -6.49
CA GLU A 180 -6.44 3.31 -6.96
C GLU A 180 -5.89 4.38 -6.02
N TYR A 181 -5.96 4.16 -4.70
CA TYR A 181 -5.36 5.05 -3.70
C TYR A 181 -3.84 5.10 -3.83
N GLU A 182 -3.17 3.97 -4.03
CA GLU A 182 -1.73 3.91 -4.28
C GLU A 182 -1.34 4.80 -5.48
N GLN A 183 -2.12 4.73 -6.57
CA GLN A 183 -1.92 5.57 -7.75
C GLN A 183 -2.20 7.05 -7.49
N TYR A 184 -3.24 7.35 -6.72
CA TYR A 184 -3.55 8.71 -6.27
C TYR A 184 -2.38 9.30 -5.45
N ALA A 185 -1.77 8.51 -4.58
CA ALA A 185 -0.58 8.87 -3.81
C ALA A 185 0.71 9.00 -4.66
N GLY A 186 0.63 8.71 -5.97
CA GLY A 186 1.74 8.83 -6.90
C GLY A 186 2.62 7.58 -7.03
N TYR A 187 2.16 6.44 -6.54
CA TYR A 187 2.83 5.14 -6.58
C TYR A 187 2.08 4.17 -7.52
N GLY A 188 2.45 2.90 -7.62
CA GLY A 188 1.62 1.91 -8.33
C GLY A 188 1.63 1.98 -9.87
N TYR A 189 2.47 2.81 -10.50
CA TYR A 189 2.55 2.91 -11.97
C TYR A 189 3.63 1.99 -12.55
N GLY A 190 3.33 0.70 -12.69
CA GLY A 190 4.22 -0.28 -13.33
C GLY A 190 3.45 -1.45 -13.93
N PRO A 191 4.07 -2.25 -14.82
CA PRO A 191 3.37 -3.29 -15.59
C PRO A 191 2.87 -4.49 -14.76
N LEU A 192 3.20 -4.56 -13.46
CA LEU A 192 2.88 -5.68 -12.57
C LEU A 192 2.36 -5.23 -11.19
N THR A 193 2.10 -3.94 -10.99
CA THR A 193 1.76 -3.37 -9.67
C THR A 193 0.38 -3.84 -9.19
N ASP A 194 -0.54 -4.03 -10.14
CA ASP A 194 -1.85 -4.63 -9.97
C ASP A 194 -1.84 -6.15 -9.68
N GLN A 195 -0.65 -6.77 -9.64
CA GLN A 195 -0.42 -8.16 -9.19
C GLN A 195 0.16 -8.24 -7.77
N MET A 196 0.55 -7.10 -7.19
CA MET A 196 1.10 -7.00 -5.83
C MET A 196 0.03 -6.71 -4.77
N ILE A 197 -1.22 -6.55 -5.23
CA ILE A 197 -2.39 -6.30 -4.39
C ILE A 197 -3.43 -7.37 -4.72
N TYR A 198 -3.84 -8.14 -3.70
CA TYR A 198 -4.82 -9.21 -3.88
C TYR A 198 -5.58 -9.56 -2.61
N ASN A 199 -6.78 -10.08 -2.83
CA ASN A 199 -7.58 -10.73 -1.81
C ASN A 199 -7.43 -12.25 -1.89
N GLN A 200 -7.38 -12.93 -0.75
CA GLN A 200 -7.41 -14.38 -0.71
C GLN A 200 -8.13 -14.89 0.53
N TYR A 201 -9.01 -15.89 0.35
CA TYR A 201 -9.56 -16.61 1.50
C TYR A 201 -8.46 -17.42 2.18
N ILE A 202 -8.52 -17.53 3.50
CA ILE A 202 -7.56 -18.36 4.23
C ILE A 202 -7.78 -19.84 3.93
N LEU A 203 -6.71 -20.62 4.02
CA LEU A 203 -6.77 -22.07 3.91
C LEU A 203 -7.75 -22.63 4.95
N GLY A 204 -8.73 -23.42 4.49
CA GLY A 204 -9.74 -24.05 5.35
C GLY A 204 -11.06 -23.29 5.50
N TYR A 205 -11.18 -22.04 4.99
CA TYR A 205 -12.42 -21.27 5.11
C TYR A 205 -13.48 -21.62 4.04
N LYS A 206 -13.19 -21.36 2.75
CA LYS A 206 -14.07 -21.76 1.62
C LYS A 206 -13.55 -22.96 0.84
N SER A 207 -12.25 -23.21 0.90
CA SER A 207 -11.59 -24.35 0.26
C SER A 207 -10.71 -25.06 1.29
N PRO A 208 -10.79 -26.40 1.42
CA PRO A 208 -10.01 -27.14 2.39
C PRO A 208 -8.54 -27.30 2.00
N THR A 209 -8.19 -27.07 0.73
CA THR A 209 -6.86 -27.39 0.18
C THR A 209 -6.17 -26.20 -0.49
N VAL A 210 -6.86 -25.08 -0.67
CA VAL A 210 -6.31 -23.88 -1.31
C VAL A 210 -6.74 -22.66 -0.50
N GLY A 211 -5.80 -21.77 -0.21
CA GLY A 211 -6.05 -20.52 0.51
C GLY A 211 -4.75 -19.97 1.09
N PHE A 212 -4.83 -18.74 1.59
CA PHE A 212 -3.71 -18.08 2.25
C PHE A 212 -3.42 -18.79 3.59
N SER A 213 -2.20 -19.28 3.76
CA SER A 213 -1.81 -20.13 4.88
C SER A 213 -1.13 -19.34 6.00
N TRP A 214 -0.89 -20.00 7.14
CA TRP A 214 -0.10 -19.43 8.23
C TRP A 214 1.33 -19.13 7.81
N ASP A 215 1.93 -20.01 6.99
CA ASP A 215 3.29 -19.81 6.51
C ASP A 215 3.36 -18.65 5.51
N ASP A 216 2.33 -18.44 4.70
CA ASP A 216 2.22 -17.25 3.84
C ASP A 216 2.14 -15.97 4.69
N TYR A 217 1.34 -15.96 5.76
CA TYR A 217 1.25 -14.82 6.68
C TYR A 217 2.60 -14.48 7.30
N LYS A 218 3.31 -15.48 7.84
CA LYS A 218 4.65 -15.26 8.38
C LYS A 218 5.62 -14.75 7.32
N ALA A 219 5.54 -15.27 6.09
CA ALA A 219 6.39 -14.82 4.99
C ALA A 219 6.15 -13.34 4.62
N GLU A 220 4.91 -12.85 4.69
CA GLU A 220 4.60 -11.42 4.52
C GLU A 220 5.26 -10.58 5.64
N ILE A 221 5.05 -10.96 6.89
CA ILE A 221 5.63 -10.26 8.05
C ILE A 221 7.16 -10.28 8.01
N ASP A 222 7.77 -11.43 7.71
CA ASP A 222 9.23 -11.60 7.60
C ASP A 222 9.83 -10.77 6.46
N ALA A 223 9.03 -10.50 5.43
CA ALA A 223 9.39 -9.61 4.35
C ALA A 223 9.13 -8.13 4.66
N GLY A 224 8.63 -7.78 5.83
CA GLY A 224 8.36 -6.39 6.23
C GLY A 224 7.01 -5.87 5.74
N ARG A 225 6.06 -6.75 5.42
CA ARG A 225 4.76 -6.37 4.89
C ARG A 225 3.65 -6.71 5.89
N PRO A 226 2.92 -5.72 6.42
CA PRO A 226 1.72 -6.00 7.19
C PRO A 226 0.62 -6.55 6.27
N VAL A 227 -0.36 -7.23 6.85
CA VAL A 227 -1.47 -7.86 6.13
C VAL A 227 -2.79 -7.38 6.72
N MET A 228 -3.73 -7.03 5.86
CA MET A 228 -5.09 -6.71 6.28
C MET A 228 -5.82 -8.02 6.59
N ILE A 229 -6.21 -8.22 7.84
CA ILE A 229 -6.89 -9.44 8.31
C ILE A 229 -8.40 -9.23 8.22
N HIS A 230 -9.12 -10.17 7.61
CA HIS A 230 -10.58 -10.11 7.52
C HIS A 230 -11.25 -11.24 8.28
N VAL A 231 -11.99 -10.87 9.32
CA VAL A 231 -13.01 -11.73 9.91
C VAL A 231 -14.37 -11.38 9.29
N VAL A 232 -15.38 -12.24 9.42
CA VAL A 232 -16.70 -11.97 8.86
C VAL A 232 -17.29 -10.70 9.47
N GLY A 233 -17.38 -9.63 8.67
CA GLY A 233 -17.95 -8.33 9.07
C GLY A 233 -16.96 -7.31 9.62
N HIS A 234 -15.66 -7.63 9.70
CA HIS A 234 -14.65 -6.73 10.25
C HIS A 234 -13.27 -6.92 9.63
N SER A 235 -12.52 -5.83 9.52
CA SER A 235 -11.14 -5.81 9.02
C SER A 235 -10.22 -5.25 10.10
N MET A 236 -9.02 -5.82 10.21
CA MET A 236 -8.02 -5.47 11.22
C MET A 236 -6.62 -5.39 10.58
N PHE A 237 -5.67 -4.80 11.29
CA PHE A 237 -4.29 -4.62 10.85
C PHE A 237 -3.37 -5.67 11.49
N GLY A 238 -2.98 -6.69 10.72
CA GLY A 238 -2.04 -7.71 11.18
C GLY A 238 -0.59 -7.30 10.92
N TYR A 239 0.21 -7.20 11.98
CA TYR A 239 1.58 -6.68 11.90
C TYR A 239 2.63 -7.55 12.60
N GLY A 240 2.22 -8.70 13.14
CA GLY A 240 3.16 -9.63 13.73
C GLY A 240 2.56 -10.99 14.02
N TYR A 241 3.39 -11.90 14.51
CA TYR A 241 2.95 -13.23 14.90
C TYR A 241 3.67 -13.75 16.14
N ASP A 242 3.01 -14.66 16.85
CA ASP A 242 3.62 -15.56 17.82
C ASP A 242 3.52 -17.00 17.29
N ASP A 243 4.67 -17.55 16.88
CA ASP A 243 4.75 -18.88 16.28
C ASP A 243 4.58 -20.01 17.31
N GLN A 244 4.74 -19.72 18.62
CA GLN A 244 4.55 -20.73 19.67
C GLN A 244 3.06 -20.98 19.93
N THR A 245 2.25 -19.93 19.85
CA THR A 245 0.80 -19.98 20.08
C THR A 245 -0.02 -19.98 18.78
N ASN A 246 0.63 -19.82 17.63
CA ASN A 246 -0.01 -19.68 16.32
C ASN A 246 -0.98 -18.48 16.28
N GLU A 247 -0.58 -17.37 16.90
CA GLU A 247 -1.39 -16.16 17.04
C GLU A 247 -0.90 -15.06 16.10
N VAL A 248 -1.85 -14.45 15.41
CA VAL A 248 -1.69 -13.14 14.77
C VAL A 248 -1.63 -12.09 15.87
N ILE A 249 -0.65 -11.21 15.79
CA ILE A 249 -0.57 -9.96 16.55
C ILE A 249 -1.12 -8.85 15.65
N LEU A 250 -2.15 -8.15 16.12
CA LEU A 250 -2.92 -7.20 15.32
C LEU A 250 -3.32 -5.98 16.13
N HIS A 251 -3.63 -4.89 15.43
CA HIS A 251 -4.45 -3.81 15.95
C HIS A 251 -5.83 -3.89 15.31
N GLU A 252 -6.84 -3.84 16.16
CA GLU A 252 -8.22 -3.73 15.72
C GLU A 252 -8.62 -2.24 15.67
N THR A 253 -9.90 -1.89 15.53
CA THR A 253 -10.29 -0.48 15.32
C THR A 253 -11.18 0.09 16.44
N TRP A 254 -11.64 -0.72 17.39
CA TRP A 254 -12.57 -0.33 18.45
C TRP A 254 -11.87 0.16 19.73
N TYR A 255 -10.67 -0.34 20.03
CA TYR A 255 -9.90 -0.06 21.22
C TYR A 255 -8.40 0.06 20.89
N GLU A 256 -7.70 0.86 21.70
CA GLU A 256 -6.25 1.05 21.59
C GLU A 256 -5.52 -0.14 22.24
N GLY A 257 -4.50 -0.65 21.55
CA GLY A 257 -3.55 -1.63 22.06
C GLY A 257 -3.33 -2.85 21.17
N GLU A 258 -2.40 -3.69 21.60
CA GLU A 258 -2.11 -4.97 20.96
C GLU A 258 -3.24 -5.98 21.22
N ASP A 259 -3.74 -6.58 20.14
CA ASP A 259 -4.68 -7.68 20.16
C ASP A 259 -4.11 -8.94 19.53
N ARG A 260 -4.73 -10.07 19.85
CA ARG A 260 -4.28 -11.40 19.40
C ARG A 260 -5.44 -12.28 18.95
N MET A 261 -5.19 -13.07 17.91
CA MET A 261 -6.11 -14.10 17.43
C MET A 261 -5.33 -15.32 16.94
N VAL A 262 -5.70 -16.53 17.40
CA VAL A 262 -5.15 -17.77 16.83
C VAL A 262 -5.53 -17.86 15.35
N TRP A 263 -4.56 -18.10 14.47
CA TRP A 263 -4.78 -18.16 13.02
C TRP A 263 -5.88 -19.17 12.65
N GLY A 264 -6.75 -18.80 11.72
CA GLY A 264 -7.86 -19.63 11.26
C GLY A 264 -9.02 -19.82 12.24
N THR A 265 -9.04 -19.12 13.38
CA THR A 265 -10.13 -19.20 14.37
C THR A 265 -11.14 -18.06 14.22
N SER A 266 -11.39 -17.29 15.26
CA SER A 266 -12.29 -16.14 15.27
C SER A 266 -11.78 -15.04 16.18
N PHE A 267 -12.11 -13.80 15.83
CA PHE A 267 -11.91 -12.63 16.69
C PHE A 267 -13.28 -12.10 17.11
N ALA A 268 -13.51 -11.90 18.41
CA ALA A 268 -14.80 -11.50 18.96
C ALA A 268 -16.01 -12.34 18.44
N GLY A 269 -15.79 -13.64 18.19
CA GLY A 269 -16.81 -14.55 17.65
C GLY A 269 -17.02 -14.49 16.13
N MET A 270 -16.33 -13.61 15.41
CA MET A 270 -16.37 -13.50 13.95
C MET A 270 -15.30 -14.40 13.32
N PRO A 271 -15.67 -15.38 12.45
CA PRO A 271 -14.69 -16.29 11.85
C PRO A 271 -13.66 -15.57 10.98
N HIS A 272 -12.39 -15.96 11.08
CA HIS A 272 -11.35 -15.53 10.15
C HIS A 272 -11.65 -16.08 8.75
N SER A 273 -11.83 -15.17 7.80
CA SER A 273 -12.34 -15.48 6.47
C SER A 273 -11.26 -15.36 5.38
N GLY A 274 -10.46 -14.31 5.40
CA GLY A 274 -9.50 -14.00 4.35
C GLY A 274 -8.57 -12.87 4.73
N VAL A 275 -7.74 -12.48 3.77
CA VAL A 275 -6.78 -11.40 3.89
C VAL A 275 -6.78 -10.52 2.63
N THR A 276 -6.37 -9.26 2.78
CA THR A 276 -5.86 -8.44 1.69
C THR A 276 -4.35 -8.30 1.88
N VAL A 277 -3.57 -8.64 0.85
CA VAL A 277 -2.15 -8.37 0.76
C VAL A 277 -1.94 -7.11 -0.07
N PHE A 278 -1.08 -6.23 0.42
CA PHE A 278 -0.71 -4.98 -0.23
C PHE A 278 0.80 -4.80 -0.15
N GLU A 279 1.47 -4.95 -1.29
CA GLU A 279 2.88 -4.61 -1.46
C GLU A 279 2.98 -3.32 -2.31
N PRO A 280 3.43 -2.20 -1.72
CA PRO A 280 3.54 -0.94 -2.44
C PRO A 280 4.69 -0.99 -3.44
N THR A 281 4.53 -0.25 -4.53
CA THR A 281 5.46 -0.23 -5.65
C THR A 281 5.77 1.19 -6.10
N ILE A 282 7.06 1.46 -6.33
CA ILE A 282 7.47 2.77 -6.86
C ILE A 282 7.14 2.91 -8.34
N VAL A 283 6.99 4.15 -8.80
CA VAL A 283 7.07 4.47 -10.22
C VAL A 283 8.52 4.27 -10.68
N PRO A 284 8.80 3.43 -11.69
CA PRO A 284 10.12 3.37 -12.27
C PRO A 284 10.49 4.77 -12.78
N VAL A 285 11.58 5.34 -12.28
CA VAL A 285 12.08 6.64 -12.78
C VAL A 285 12.18 6.53 -14.30
N PRO A 286 11.47 7.37 -15.09
CA PRO A 286 11.49 7.24 -16.54
C PRO A 286 12.94 7.26 -17.04
N ALA A 287 13.28 6.37 -17.96
CA ALA A 287 14.65 6.25 -18.48
C ALA A 287 15.22 7.59 -18.98
N ALA A 288 14.35 8.52 -19.40
CA ALA A 288 14.70 9.88 -19.78
C ALA A 288 15.30 10.72 -18.63
N VAL A 289 14.84 10.55 -17.39
CA VAL A 289 15.38 11.26 -16.20
C VAL A 289 16.73 10.67 -15.80
N LEU A 290 16.87 9.34 -15.86
CA LEU A 290 18.16 8.66 -15.68
C LEU A 290 19.20 9.11 -16.73
N LEU A 291 18.78 9.23 -18.00
CA LEU A 291 19.62 9.80 -19.07
C LEU A 291 19.92 11.29 -18.86
N GLY A 292 19.01 12.06 -18.30
CA GLY A 292 19.23 13.48 -17.95
C GLY A 292 20.28 13.66 -16.85
N ILE A 293 20.24 12.81 -15.82
CA ILE A 293 21.25 12.80 -14.72
C ILE A 293 22.62 12.36 -15.25
N LEU A 294 22.67 11.37 -16.14
CA LEU A 294 23.90 10.95 -16.84
C LEU A 294 24.40 12.03 -17.82
N GLY A 295 23.49 12.76 -18.47
CA GLY A 295 23.81 13.86 -19.39
C GLY A 295 24.40 15.08 -18.67
N LEU A 296 23.87 15.46 -17.50
CA LEU A 296 24.37 16.57 -16.70
C LEU A 296 25.76 16.28 -16.10
N SER A 297 26.00 15.03 -15.67
CA SER A 297 27.32 14.60 -15.20
C SER A 297 28.37 14.58 -16.32
N ALA A 298 27.99 14.33 -17.57
CA ALA A 298 28.88 14.47 -18.72
C ALA A 298 29.19 15.95 -19.10
N VAL A 299 28.29 16.89 -18.81
CA VAL A 299 28.49 18.33 -19.06
C VAL A 299 29.38 18.96 -17.98
N GLY A 300 29.31 18.50 -16.72
CA GLY A 300 30.13 18.98 -15.60
C GLY A 300 31.64 18.75 -15.75
N VAL A 301 32.07 17.79 -16.59
CA VAL A 301 33.49 17.48 -16.82
C VAL A 301 34.17 18.43 -17.83
N LYS A 302 33.41 19.28 -18.55
CA LYS A 302 33.96 20.18 -19.59
C LYS A 302 34.21 21.63 -19.18
N LEU A 303 33.93 22.03 -17.93
CA LEU A 303 34.18 23.40 -17.45
C LEU A 303 35.34 23.47 -16.46
N ARG A 304 36.56 23.19 -16.94
CA ARG A 304 37.82 23.76 -16.39
C ARG A 304 38.96 23.47 -17.34
N LYS A 305 39.22 24.43 -18.21
CA LYS A 305 40.53 24.83 -18.77
C LYS A 305 40.24 25.81 -19.90
N PHE A 306 40.26 27.11 -19.61
CA PHE A 306 40.81 28.16 -20.48
C PHE A 306 40.93 29.45 -19.64
N ALA A 307 42.15 30.01 -19.69
CA ALA A 307 42.70 31.19 -19.00
C ALA A 307 43.06 31.00 -17.52
#